data_AF-A0A2K8X3B1-F1
#
_entry.id   AF-A0A2K8X3B1-F1
#
_cell.length_a   1.000
_cell.length_b   1.000
_cell.length_c   1.000
_cell.angle_alpha   90.00
_cell.angle_beta   90.00
_cell.angle_gamma   90.00
#
_symmetry.space_group_name_H-M   'P 1'
#
loop_
_entity.id
_entity.type
_entity.pdbx_description
1 polymer ?
#
loop_
_entity_poly.entity_id
_entity_poly.type
_entity_poly.pdbx_seq_one_letter_code
_entity_poly.pdbx_strand_id
1 'polypeptide(L)'
;MHINYNEKDKTIDIKDGLKTQYLMIKALMILNLVNAILNASYISDTGIGLMQIIWIILGITSIVVLYFYFFKKSSQEKIAVKSIEQLTEKTVFGSKRLSLKLTNGKSRDIVYLKTPEQITKVKKILTKIGVTILD
;
A
#
# COMPACT_ATOMS: atom_id res chain seq x y z
N MET A 1 3.21 6.87 15.61
CA MET A 1 3.35 7.34 14.22
C MET A 1 3.90 8.75 14.27
N HIS A 2 4.92 9.06 13.47
CA HIS A 2 5.53 10.39 13.42
C HIS A 2 5.53 10.88 11.96
N ILE A 3 4.73 11.93 11.69
CA ILE A 3 4.83 12.72 10.45
C ILE A 3 5.51 14.02 10.80
N ASN A 4 6.68 14.24 10.22
CA ASN A 4 7.44 15.47 10.39
C ASN A 4 7.67 16.13 9.03
N TYR A 5 7.51 17.45 8.99
CA TYR A 5 7.89 18.23 7.82
C TYR A 5 9.33 18.74 8.02
N ASN A 6 10.19 18.45 7.05
CA ASN A 6 11.54 18.99 6.99
C ASN A 6 11.54 20.20 6.04
N GLU A 7 11.67 21.39 6.63
CA GLU A 7 11.64 22.66 5.91
C GLU A 7 12.84 22.84 4.96
N LYS A 8 14.02 22.32 5.33
CA LYS A 8 15.25 22.47 4.54
C LYS A 8 15.15 21.70 3.22
N ASP A 9 14.70 20.46 3.30
CA ASP A 9 14.64 19.56 2.14
C ASP A 9 13.29 19.60 1.42
N LYS A 10 12.30 20.30 1.98
CA LYS A 10 10.90 20.31 1.53
C LYS A 10 10.36 18.88 1.38
N THR A 11 10.61 18.05 2.39
CA THR A 11 10.16 16.66 2.46
C THR A 11 9.27 16.42 3.66
N ILE A 12 8.38 15.44 3.52
CA ILE A 12 7.62 14.86 4.61
C ILE A 12 8.24 13.52 4.96
N ASP A 13 8.59 13.37 6.23
CA ASP A 13 9.08 12.11 6.78
C ASP A 13 7.93 11.42 7.53
N ILE A 14 7.52 10.26 7.04
CA ILE A 14 6.45 9.41 7.57
C ILE A 14 7.08 8.13 8.11
N LYS A 15 7.29 8.08 9.44
CA LYS A 15 7.76 6.89 10.14
C LYS A 15 6.58 6.12 10.72
N ASP A 16 6.09 5.18 9.93
CA ASP A 16 4.92 4.35 10.25
C ASP A 16 5.15 2.85 10.05
N GLY A 17 6.33 2.42 9.60
CA GLY A 17 6.63 0.99 9.39
C GLY A 17 5.99 0.38 8.13
N LEU A 18 5.30 1.17 7.30
CA LEU A 18 4.61 0.66 6.11
C LEU A 18 5.56 -0.02 5.12
N LYS A 19 6.81 0.45 5.05
CA LYS A 19 7.86 -0.15 4.21
C LYS A 19 8.09 -1.61 4.56
N THR A 20 8.28 -1.91 5.84
CA THR A 20 8.49 -3.28 6.34
C THR A 20 7.25 -4.13 6.13
N GLN A 21 6.05 -3.58 6.36
CA GLN A 21 4.80 -4.29 6.12
C GLN A 21 4.63 -4.68 4.64
N TYR A 22 4.87 -3.74 3.73
CA TYR A 22 4.76 -4.00 2.30
C TYR A 22 5.82 -5.00 1.83
N LEU A 23 7.03 -4.96 2.41
CA LEU A 23 8.06 -5.95 2.14
C LEU A 23 7.61 -7.35 2.58
N MET A 24 7.05 -7.48 3.78
CA MET A 24 6.54 -8.75 4.30
C MET A 24 5.40 -9.30 3.43
N ILE A 25 4.45 -8.44 3.03
CA ILE A 25 3.35 -8.84 2.13
C ILE A 25 3.91 -9.32 0.79
N LYS A 26 4.85 -8.60 0.18
CA LYS A 26 5.48 -9.01 -1.09
C LYS A 26 6.19 -10.36 -0.95
N ALA A 27 6.99 -10.54 0.10
CA ALA A 27 7.69 -11.78 0.35
C ALA A 27 6.72 -12.97 0.50
N LEU A 28 5.65 -12.81 1.28
CA LEU A 28 4.61 -13.82 1.45
C LEU A 28 3.87 -14.13 0.15
N MET A 29 3.54 -13.13 -0.66
CA MET A 29 2.88 -13.36 -1.95
C MET A 29 3.79 -14.04 -2.96
N ILE A 30 5.08 -13.74 -2.97
CA ILE A 30 6.05 -14.46 -3.79
C ILE A 30 6.16 -15.93 -3.36
N LEU A 31 6.26 -16.17 -2.05
CA LEU A 31 6.28 -17.54 -1.50
C LEU A 31 5.00 -18.31 -1.87
N ASN A 32 3.84 -17.69 -1.70
CA ASN A 32 2.54 -18.27 -2.08
C ASN A 32 2.47 -18.55 -3.58
N LEU A 33 2.99 -17.67 -4.42
CA LEU A 33 3.00 -17.87 -5.87
C LEU A 33 3.91 -19.03 -6.27
N VAL A 34 5.11 -19.13 -5.69
CA VAL A 34 6.00 -20.28 -5.91
C VAL A 34 5.31 -21.57 -5.48
N ASN A 35 4.68 -21.58 -4.29
CA ASN A 35 3.96 -22.74 -3.79
C ASN A 35 2.77 -23.13 -4.70
N ALA A 36 2.01 -22.14 -5.18
CA ALA A 36 0.91 -22.35 -6.12
C ALA A 36 1.40 -22.95 -7.44
N ILE A 37 2.51 -22.46 -7.99
CA ILE A 37 3.10 -23.00 -9.22
C ILE A 37 3.53 -24.45 -9.03
N LEU A 38 4.24 -24.77 -7.94
CA LEU A 38 4.68 -26.12 -7.65
C LEU A 38 3.50 -27.09 -7.56
N ASN A 39 2.46 -26.72 -6.81
CA ASN A 39 1.30 -27.60 -6.62
C ASN A 39 0.37 -27.66 -7.84
N ALA A 40 0.28 -26.60 -8.65
CA ALA A 40 -0.49 -26.60 -9.89
C ALA A 40 0.23 -27.34 -11.03
N SER A 41 1.56 -27.46 -10.97
CA SER A 41 2.36 -28.16 -11.98
C SER A 41 2.22 -29.68 -11.95
N TYR A 42 1.75 -30.23 -10.83
CA TYR A 42 1.50 -31.66 -10.68
C TYR A 42 0.10 -32.01 -11.23
N ILE A 43 0.04 -32.24 -12.54
CA ILE A 43 -1.18 -32.71 -13.22
C ILE A 43 -1.21 -34.24 -13.11
N SER A 44 -2.22 -34.77 -12.41
CA SER A 44 -2.47 -36.20 -12.33
C SER A 44 -2.97 -36.76 -13.67
N ASP A 45 -2.77 -38.07 -13.90
CA ASP A 45 -3.27 -38.76 -15.10
C ASP A 45 -4.79 -38.66 -15.29
N THR A 46 -5.52 -38.31 -14.23
CA THR A 46 -6.98 -38.07 -14.21
C THR A 46 -7.38 -36.65 -14.63
N GLY A 47 -6.43 -35.78 -15.00
CA GLY A 47 -6.66 -34.39 -15.40
C GLY A 47 -6.54 -33.40 -14.23
N ILE A 48 -7.12 -32.20 -14.42
CA ILE A 48 -7.08 -31.12 -13.42
C ILE A 48 -8.11 -31.40 -12.32
N GLY A 49 -7.64 -31.74 -11.12
CA GLY A 49 -8.48 -31.90 -9.95
C GLY A 49 -8.82 -30.57 -9.26
N LEU A 50 -9.76 -30.63 -8.30
CA LEU A 50 -10.17 -29.48 -7.49
C LEU A 50 -9.00 -28.80 -6.77
N MET A 51 -8.01 -29.57 -6.32
CA MET A 51 -6.84 -29.04 -5.61
C MET A 51 -5.99 -28.14 -6.51
N GLN A 52 -5.75 -28.54 -7.76
CA GLN A 52 -5.02 -27.73 -8.73
C GLN A 52 -5.77 -26.44 -9.05
N ILE A 53 -7.10 -26.49 -9.16
CA ILE A 53 -7.94 -25.29 -9.37
C ILE A 53 -7.75 -24.30 -8.21
N ILE A 54 -7.77 -24.77 -6.96
CA ILE A 54 -7.55 -23.93 -5.77
C ILE A 54 -6.17 -23.26 -5.84
N TRP A 55 -5.12 -24.01 -6.19
CA TRP A 55 -3.77 -23.45 -6.32
C TRP A 55 -3.66 -22.42 -7.45
N ILE A 56 -4.31 -22.65 -8.59
CA ILE A 56 -4.36 -21.68 -9.69
C ILE A 56 -5.02 -20.38 -9.23
N ILE A 57 -6.16 -20.46 -8.52
CA ILE A 57 -6.85 -19.27 -7.98
C ILE A 57 -5.95 -18.51 -6.98
N LEU A 58 -5.26 -19.23 -6.09
CA LEU A 58 -4.31 -18.64 -5.15
C LEU A 58 -3.12 -17.97 -5.86
N GLY A 59 -2.61 -18.59 -6.93
CA GLY A 59 -1.56 -18.04 -7.79
C GLY A 59 -2.00 -16.73 -8.44
N ILE A 60 -3.17 -16.72 -9.09
CA ILE A 60 -3.76 -15.52 -9.71
C ILE A 60 -3.93 -14.40 -8.67
N THR A 61 -4.49 -14.74 -7.50
CA THR A 61 -4.69 -13.79 -6.40
C THR A 61 -3.36 -13.17 -5.97
N SER A 62 -2.31 -13.98 -5.82
CA SER A 62 -0.97 -13.53 -5.44
C SER A 62 -0.37 -12.59 -6.48
N ILE A 63 -0.54 -12.88 -7.78
CA ILE A 63 -0.10 -12.01 -8.88
C ILE A 63 -0.81 -10.65 -8.82
N VAL A 64 -2.13 -10.65 -8.65
CA VAL A 64 -2.93 -9.41 -8.56
C VAL A 64 -2.45 -8.56 -7.38
N VAL A 65 -2.28 -9.16 -6.19
CA VAL A 65 -1.78 -8.45 -5.01
C VAL A 65 -0.38 -7.90 -5.26
N LEU A 66 0.55 -8.68 -5.79
CA LEU A 66 1.90 -8.22 -6.11
C LEU A 66 1.88 -7.03 -7.06
N TYR A 67 1.08 -7.09 -8.13
CA TYR A 67 0.94 -5.98 -9.08
C TYR A 67 0.52 -4.68 -8.37
N PHE A 68 -0.48 -4.71 -7.49
CA PHE A 68 -0.88 -3.53 -6.73
C PHE A 68 0.24 -2.98 -5.84
N TYR A 69 0.94 -3.84 -5.10
CA TYR A 69 1.98 -3.43 -4.15
C TYR A 69 3.30 -2.98 -4.81
N PHE A 70 3.56 -3.37 -6.05
CA PHE A 70 4.71 -2.89 -6.83
C PHE A 70 4.40 -1.61 -7.62
N PHE A 71 3.26 -1.57 -8.30
CA PHE A 71 2.99 -0.54 -9.30
C PHE A 71 2.04 0.55 -8.83
N LYS A 72 1.10 0.25 -7.93
CA LYS A 72 0.07 1.21 -7.50
C LYS A 72 0.34 1.81 -6.12
N LYS A 73 1.10 1.12 -5.27
CA LYS A 73 1.38 1.56 -3.89
C LYS A 73 2.82 2.03 -3.71
N SER A 74 2.99 3.05 -2.87
CA SER A 74 4.28 3.54 -2.39
C SER A 74 4.39 3.30 -0.89
N SER A 75 5.58 2.94 -0.43
CA SER A 75 5.95 2.84 0.98
C SER A 75 7.13 3.72 1.35
N GLN A 76 7.42 4.74 0.53
CA GLN A 76 8.47 5.70 0.81
C GLN A 76 8.21 6.39 2.15
N GLU A 77 9.25 6.47 2.97
CA GLU A 77 9.19 7.17 4.26
C GLU A 77 9.47 8.65 4.09
N LYS A 78 10.35 9.02 3.16
CA LYS A 78 10.65 10.41 2.82
C LYS A 78 10.02 10.76 1.48
N ILE A 79 9.17 11.77 1.45
CA ILE A 79 8.40 12.17 0.27
C ILE A 79 8.57 13.66 0.04
N ALA A 80 9.07 14.06 -1.11
CA ALA A 80 9.18 15.48 -1.46
C ALA A 80 7.78 16.08 -1.63
N VAL A 81 7.52 17.27 -1.07
CA VAL A 81 6.20 17.91 -1.14
C VAL A 81 5.73 18.10 -2.58
N LYS A 82 6.65 18.50 -3.48
CA LYS A 82 6.38 18.64 -4.93
C LYS A 82 5.90 17.35 -5.62
N SER A 83 6.17 16.19 -5.03
CA SER A 83 5.76 14.89 -5.59
C SER A 83 4.37 14.48 -5.13
N ILE A 84 3.79 15.21 -4.18
CA ILE A 84 2.44 15.00 -3.67
C ILE A 84 1.49 15.82 -4.54
N GLU A 85 0.56 15.14 -5.19
CA GLU A 85 -0.48 15.77 -5.99
C GLU A 85 -1.63 16.23 -5.07
N GLN A 86 -2.06 15.36 -4.16
CA GLN A 86 -3.20 15.62 -3.29
C GLN A 86 -3.23 14.64 -2.11
N LEU A 87 -3.92 15.06 -1.05
CA LEU A 87 -4.37 14.20 0.03
C LEU A 87 -5.77 13.70 -0.29
N THR A 88 -5.97 12.39 -0.20
CA THR A 88 -7.27 11.73 -0.37
C THR A 88 -7.72 11.12 0.95
N GLU A 89 -8.98 11.31 1.30
CA GLU A 89 -9.65 10.56 2.37
C GLU A 89 -10.44 9.40 1.76
N LYS A 90 -10.37 8.22 2.39
CA LYS A 90 -11.11 7.03 1.95
C LYS A 90 -11.71 6.34 3.16
N THR A 91 -12.97 5.95 3.06
CA THR A 91 -13.60 5.09 4.06
C THR A 91 -13.35 3.63 3.68
N VAL A 92 -12.67 2.89 4.55
CA VAL A 92 -12.36 1.47 4.35
C VAL A 92 -12.83 0.70 5.58
N PHE A 93 -13.75 -0.24 5.41
CA PHE A 93 -14.40 -0.99 6.50
C PHE A 93 -14.93 -0.06 7.62
N GLY A 94 -15.64 1.01 7.24
CA GLY A 94 -16.22 1.98 8.17
C GLY A 94 -15.22 2.95 8.84
N SER A 95 -13.91 2.77 8.60
CA SER A 95 -12.86 3.62 9.17
C SER A 95 -12.31 4.59 8.13
N LYS A 96 -12.20 5.87 8.49
CA LYS A 96 -11.54 6.89 7.67
C LYS A 96 -10.05 6.62 7.60
N ARG A 97 -9.49 6.60 6.39
CA ARG A 97 -8.07 6.42 6.11
C ARG A 97 -7.60 7.55 5.21
N LEU A 98 -6.41 8.06 5.48
CA LEU A 98 -5.77 9.07 4.64
C LEU A 98 -4.76 8.40 3.70
N SER A 99 -4.64 8.92 2.48
CA SER A 99 -3.66 8.47 1.50
C SER A 99 -3.19 9.63 0.63
N LEU A 100 -1.89 9.74 0.40
CA LEU A 100 -1.30 10.72 -0.51
C LEU A 100 -1.30 10.14 -1.92
N LYS A 101 -1.88 10.86 -2.87
CA LYS A 101 -1.69 10.58 -4.29
C LYS A 101 -0.40 11.28 -4.74
N LEU A 102 0.48 10.53 -5.36
CA LEU A 102 1.77 11.01 -5.85
C LEU A 102 1.67 11.29 -7.36
N THR A 103 2.48 12.24 -7.83
CA THR A 103 2.59 12.65 -9.24
C THR A 103 2.94 11.50 -10.21
N ASN A 104 3.57 10.43 -9.72
CA ASN A 104 3.84 9.21 -10.50
C ASN A 104 2.64 8.24 -10.57
N GLY A 105 1.45 8.66 -10.11
CA GLY A 105 0.23 7.85 -10.08
C GLY A 105 0.16 6.84 -8.94
N LYS A 106 1.20 6.71 -8.09
CA LYS A 106 1.17 5.82 -6.92
C LYS A 106 0.44 6.48 -5.74
N SER A 107 -0.07 5.64 -4.85
CA SER A 107 -0.69 6.06 -3.59
C SER A 107 0.18 5.65 -2.40
N ARG A 108 0.44 6.58 -1.49
CA ARG A 108 1.07 6.33 -0.19
C ARG A 108 0.03 6.44 0.89
N ASP A 109 -0.39 5.31 1.44
CA ASP A 109 -1.36 5.28 2.55
C ASP A 109 -0.72 5.84 3.81
N ILE A 110 -1.48 6.58 4.61
CA ILE A 110 -1.03 7.05 5.92
C ILE A 110 -1.66 6.13 6.97
N VAL A 111 -0.87 5.17 7.47
CA VAL A 111 -1.37 4.11 8.35
C VAL A 111 -1.27 4.49 9.83
N TYR A 112 -2.03 3.76 10.66
CA TYR A 112 -2.09 3.92 12.12
C TYR A 112 -2.66 5.26 12.63
N LEU A 113 -3.47 5.92 11.82
CA LEU A 113 -4.34 7.02 12.27
C LEU A 113 -5.57 6.41 12.96
N LYS A 114 -5.49 6.28 14.29
CA LYS A 114 -6.54 5.64 15.10
C LYS A 114 -7.58 6.62 15.61
N THR A 115 -7.23 7.90 15.77
CA THR A 115 -8.12 8.91 16.33
C THR A 115 -8.44 10.03 15.34
N PRO A 116 -9.63 10.66 15.43
CA PRO A 116 -9.98 11.84 14.63
C PRO A 116 -8.98 13.00 14.81
N GLU A 117 -8.40 13.14 16.00
CA GLU A 117 -7.38 14.14 16.31
C GLU A 117 -6.10 13.93 15.49
N GLN A 118 -5.66 12.67 15.34
CA GLN A 118 -4.51 12.33 14.51
C GLN A 118 -4.77 12.65 13.04
N ILE A 119 -5.95 12.29 12.52
CA ILE A 119 -6.38 12.61 11.16
C ILE A 119 -6.36 14.13 10.95
N THR A 120 -6.96 14.88 11.87
CA THR A 120 -7.03 16.35 11.81
C THR A 120 -5.64 16.98 11.87
N LYS A 121 -4.74 16.47 12.71
CA LYS A 121 -3.35 16.93 12.80
C LYS A 121 -2.60 16.73 11.48
N VAL A 122 -2.75 15.57 10.86
CA VAL A 122 -2.13 15.27 9.56
C VAL A 122 -2.69 16.17 8.46
N LYS A 123 -4.02 16.35 8.40
CA LYS A 123 -4.64 17.29 7.46
C LYS A 123 -4.05 18.70 7.61
N LYS A 124 -3.95 19.22 8.86
CA LYS A 124 -3.37 20.55 9.14
C LYS A 124 -1.91 20.69 8.70
N ILE A 125 -1.08 19.67 8.92
CA ILE A 125 0.32 19.70 8.48
C ILE A 125 0.40 19.77 6.95
N LEU A 126 -0.40 18.96 6.27
CA LEU A 126 -0.39 18.85 4.81
C LEU A 126 -0.97 20.10 4.12
N THR A 127 -2.02 20.71 4.67
CA THR A 127 -2.56 21.96 4.13
C THR A 127 -1.59 23.13 4.33
N LYS A 128 -0.89 23.19 5.48
CA LYS A 128 0.11 24.23 5.76
C LYS A 128 1.25 24.25 4.73
N ILE A 129 1.59 23.10 4.17
CA ILE A 129 2.64 22.97 3.15
C ILE A 129 2.11 23.01 1.71
N GLY A 130 0.83 23.36 1.52
CA GLY A 130 0.22 23.59 0.21
C GLY A 130 -0.35 22.35 -0.49
N VAL A 131 -0.57 21.24 0.22
CA VAL A 131 -1.21 20.05 -0.36
C VAL A 131 -2.73 20.20 -0.33
N THR A 132 -3.37 20.08 -1.50
CA THR A 132 -4.82 20.10 -1.67
C THR A 132 -5.46 18.84 -1.06
N ILE A 133 -6.61 19.00 -0.40
CA ILE A 133 -7.42 17.89 0.14
C ILE A 133 -8.62 17.67 -0.77
N LEU A 134 -8.85 16.42 -1.17
CA LEU A 134 -10.12 15.95 -1.72
C LEU A 134 -10.77 15.02 -0.69
N ASP A 135 -12.00 15.37 -0.31
CA ASP A 135 -12.85 14.58 0.58
C ASP A 135 -13.54 13.43 -0.17
#